data_AF-A0A2E4J0X9-F1
#
_entry.id   AF-A0A2E4J0X9-F1
#
_cell.length_a   1.000
_cell.length_b   1.000
_cell.length_c   1.000
_cell.angle_alpha   90.00
_cell.angle_beta   90.00
_cell.angle_gamma   90.00
#
_symmetry.space_group_name_H-M   'P 1'
#
loop_
_entity.id
_entity.type
_entity.pdbx_description
1 polymer ?
#
loop_
_entity_poly.entity_id
_entity_poly.type
_entity_poly.pdbx_seq_one_letter_code
_entity_poly.pdbx_strand_id
1 'polypeptide(L)'
;EALRKEHKLSDYMYWQGHGGVEAMRAERDKGMEWKCGFCHFLEPTTTSANKYEDPATMPHGKRRGTKEEIAQYQRRLLALIVYPKQQYVDRIKRDVRKCCAFCARPVLDGEEHAFTFDHLDELTKMKNNPVTGEKTLAGKNGGVAGLVANHTKAATLDKIRDVLDAEMAKCQLLCHNCNHRKTYGYPL
;
A
#
# COMPACT_ATOMS: atom_id res chain seq x y z
N GLU A 1 -0.60 -10.64 23.46
CA GLU A 1 -1.16 -11.71 22.62
C GLU A 1 -0.23 -11.89 21.43
N ALA A 2 0.31 -13.08 21.19
CA ALA A 2 1.14 -13.28 19.99
C ALA A 2 0.22 -13.10 18.77
N LEU A 3 0.58 -12.20 17.86
CA LEU A 3 -0.23 -11.92 16.66
C LEU A 3 -0.50 -13.23 15.93
N ARG A 4 -1.79 -13.59 15.83
CA ARG A 4 -2.26 -14.78 15.11
C ARG A 4 -1.75 -14.69 13.66
N LYS A 5 -1.14 -15.77 13.16
CA LYS A 5 -0.64 -15.82 11.79
C LYS A 5 -1.78 -16.04 10.80
N GLU A 6 -1.81 -15.25 9.73
CA GLU A 6 -2.89 -15.26 8.74
C GLU A 6 -2.33 -15.42 7.33
N HIS A 7 -2.95 -16.28 6.53
CA HIS A 7 -2.55 -16.53 5.14
C HIS A 7 -3.73 -16.37 4.17
N LYS A 8 -3.41 -15.98 2.93
CA LYS A 8 -4.41 -15.92 1.86
C LYS A 8 -4.69 -17.33 1.36
N LEU A 9 -5.95 -17.63 1.07
CA LEU A 9 -6.33 -18.87 0.37
C LEU A 9 -5.60 -19.03 -0.98
N SER A 10 -5.27 -17.92 -1.64
CA SER A 10 -4.53 -17.91 -2.91
C SER A 10 -3.04 -18.23 -2.77
N ASP A 11 -2.49 -18.31 -1.54
CA ASP A 11 -1.07 -18.57 -1.29
C ASP A 11 -0.70 -20.06 -1.45
N TYR A 12 -1.49 -20.87 -2.15
CA TYR A 12 -1.19 -22.29 -2.37
C TYR A 12 0.18 -22.50 -3.05
N MET A 13 0.60 -21.59 -3.94
CA MET A 13 1.92 -21.60 -4.57
C MET A 13 3.07 -21.28 -3.60
N TYR A 14 2.82 -20.51 -2.54
CA TYR A 14 3.83 -20.24 -1.51
C TYR A 14 4.24 -21.56 -0.83
N TRP A 15 3.26 -22.40 -0.48
CA TRP A 15 3.53 -23.67 0.19
C TRP A 15 4.32 -24.64 -0.68
N GLN A 16 4.16 -24.63 -2.00
CA GLN A 16 4.98 -25.44 -2.90
C GLN A 16 6.50 -25.22 -2.67
N GLY A 17 6.92 -23.98 -2.38
CA GLY A 17 8.30 -23.64 -2.09
C GLY A 17 8.70 -23.72 -0.60
N HIS A 18 7.75 -23.94 0.32
CA HIS A 18 7.93 -23.81 1.76
C HIS A 18 7.48 -25.06 2.53
N GLY A 19 7.80 -26.25 2.01
CA GLY A 19 7.51 -27.54 2.67
C GLY A 19 6.14 -28.14 2.35
N GLY A 20 5.42 -27.57 1.38
CA GLY A 20 4.19 -28.13 0.83
C GLY A 20 3.02 -28.16 1.80
N VAL A 21 2.13 -29.12 1.56
CA VAL A 21 0.90 -29.33 2.33
C VAL A 21 1.19 -29.67 3.80
N GLU A 22 2.31 -30.32 4.09
CA GLU A 22 2.67 -30.68 5.47
C GLU A 22 3.04 -29.45 6.30
N ALA A 23 3.86 -28.54 5.75
CA ALA A 23 4.15 -27.27 6.42
C ALA A 23 2.88 -26.42 6.60
N MET A 24 2.00 -26.43 5.59
CA MET A 24 0.71 -25.76 5.65
C MET A 24 -0.18 -26.30 6.79
N ARG A 25 -0.24 -27.62 6.97
CA ARG A 25 -0.97 -28.28 8.07
C ARG A 25 -0.36 -27.95 9.43
N ALA A 26 0.97 -28.01 9.53
CA ALA A 26 1.67 -27.68 10.76
C ALA A 26 1.40 -26.22 11.21
N GLU A 27 1.33 -25.27 10.28
CA GLU A 27 1.00 -23.88 10.60
C GLU A 27 -0.48 -23.71 10.96
N ARG A 28 -1.39 -24.43 10.28
CA ARG A 28 -2.81 -24.49 10.68
C ARG A 28 -2.97 -24.99 12.12
N ASP A 29 -2.24 -26.04 12.50
CA ASP A 29 -2.32 -26.63 13.83
C ASP A 29 -1.74 -25.70 14.93
N LYS A 30 -0.90 -24.72 14.55
CA LYS A 30 -0.48 -23.60 15.42
C LYS A 30 -1.55 -22.50 15.56
N GLY A 31 -2.73 -22.68 14.97
CA GLY A 31 -3.83 -21.71 15.01
C GLY A 31 -3.81 -20.69 13.88
N MET A 32 -3.14 -20.98 12.75
CA MET A 32 -3.18 -20.12 11.57
C MET A 32 -4.59 -20.06 10.96
N GLU A 33 -5.03 -18.86 10.62
CA GLU A 33 -6.32 -18.62 9.98
C GLU A 33 -6.18 -18.38 8.47
N TRP A 34 -7.09 -18.97 7.70
CA TRP A 34 -7.19 -18.75 6.27
C TRP A 34 -8.20 -17.67 5.97
N LYS A 35 -7.76 -16.62 5.29
CA LYS A 35 -8.64 -15.55 4.82
C LYS A 35 -8.65 -15.53 3.31
N CYS A 36 -9.78 -15.14 2.72
CA CYS A 36 -9.76 -14.79 1.31
C CYS A 36 -8.77 -13.63 1.10
N GLY A 37 -8.19 -13.52 -0.09
CA GLY A 37 -7.18 -12.50 -0.35
C GLY A 37 -7.67 -11.09 -0.01
N PHE A 38 -8.96 -10.82 -0.17
CA PHE A 38 -9.58 -9.52 0.09
C PHE A 38 -9.62 -9.20 1.58
N CYS A 39 -10.12 -10.13 2.40
CA CYS A 39 -10.11 -9.97 3.84
C CYS A 39 -8.69 -9.89 4.39
N HIS A 40 -7.76 -10.70 3.84
CA HIS A 40 -6.37 -10.64 4.24
C HIS A 40 -5.79 -9.23 4.04
N PHE A 41 -6.03 -8.55 2.91
CA PHE A 41 -5.54 -7.18 2.68
C PHE A 41 -6.06 -6.12 3.67
N LEU A 42 -7.11 -6.42 4.42
CA LEU A 42 -7.60 -5.53 5.47
C LEU A 42 -6.81 -5.71 6.78
N GLU A 43 -6.08 -6.81 6.93
CA GLU A 43 -5.38 -7.14 8.16
C GLU A 43 -4.13 -6.27 8.36
N PRO A 44 -3.86 -5.84 9.61
CA PRO A 44 -2.69 -5.04 9.95
C PRO A 44 -1.36 -5.82 9.81
N THR A 45 -1.44 -7.14 9.65
CA THR A 45 -0.28 -8.04 9.49
C THR A 45 0.20 -8.12 8.03
N THR A 46 -0.51 -7.50 7.09
CA THR A 46 -0.15 -7.59 5.68
C THR A 46 1.00 -6.68 5.28
N THR A 47 1.67 -7.03 4.19
CA THR A 47 2.68 -6.16 3.60
C THR A 47 2.13 -4.81 3.16
N SER A 48 0.83 -4.71 2.85
CA SER A 48 0.15 -3.46 2.56
C SER A 48 -0.01 -2.57 3.80
N ALA A 49 -0.10 -3.19 4.99
CA ALA A 49 -0.15 -2.50 6.28
C ALA A 49 1.23 -2.04 6.78
N ASN A 50 2.32 -2.51 6.17
CA ASN A 50 3.67 -2.06 6.53
C ASN A 50 3.83 -0.57 6.24
N LYS A 51 3.71 0.25 7.29
CA LYS A 51 3.99 1.69 7.22
C LYS A 51 5.48 1.94 7.15
N TYR A 52 5.87 3.01 6.46
CA TYR A 52 7.23 3.51 6.59
C TYR A 52 7.43 4.01 8.02
N GLU A 53 8.56 3.64 8.63
CA GLU A 53 8.97 4.18 9.93
C GLU A 53 9.24 5.68 9.80
N ASP A 54 9.07 6.41 10.90
CA ASP A 54 9.45 7.82 10.95
C ASP A 54 10.98 7.95 10.73
N PRO A 55 11.44 8.64 9.67
CA PRO A 55 12.86 8.80 9.41
C PRO A 55 13.63 9.52 10.53
N ALA A 56 12.95 10.22 11.45
CA ALA A 56 13.54 10.82 12.64
C ALA A 56 13.94 9.78 13.71
N THR A 57 13.26 8.64 13.76
CA THR A 57 13.55 7.55 14.71
C THR A 57 14.47 6.49 14.12
N MET A 58 14.73 6.55 12.80
CA MET A 58 15.55 5.56 12.10
C MET A 58 17.05 5.80 12.31
N PRO A 59 17.85 4.72 12.39
CA PRO A 59 19.31 4.86 12.39
C PRO A 59 19.79 5.50 11.08
N HIS A 60 20.78 6.40 11.19
CA HIS A 60 21.29 7.12 10.02
C HIS A 60 21.98 6.24 8.99
N GLY A 61 22.68 5.20 9.44
CA GLY A 61 23.59 4.43 8.59
C GLY A 61 24.71 5.27 7.97
N LYS A 62 25.44 4.70 7.01
CA LYS A 62 26.51 5.37 6.26
C LYS A 62 26.41 5.01 4.78
N ARG A 63 26.58 6.00 3.91
CA ARG A 63 26.59 5.80 2.44
C ARG A 63 27.73 4.88 1.97
N ARG A 64 28.86 4.90 2.68
CA ARG A 64 30.04 4.06 2.43
C ARG A 64 30.49 3.44 3.76
N GLY A 65 29.73 2.47 4.25
CA GLY A 65 29.95 1.79 5.52
C GLY A 65 29.90 0.27 5.39
N THR A 66 29.60 -0.43 6.48
CA THR A 66 29.28 -1.86 6.43
C THR A 66 28.00 -2.12 5.62
N LYS A 67 27.71 -3.38 5.30
CA LYS A 67 26.46 -3.75 4.60
C LYS A 67 25.23 -3.28 5.37
N GLU A 68 25.26 -3.41 6.69
CA GLU A 68 24.21 -2.99 7.61
C GLU A 68 24.06 -1.47 7.61
N GLU A 69 25.17 -0.73 7.70
CA GLU A 69 25.15 0.74 7.65
C GLU A 69 24.63 1.27 6.31
N ILE A 70 24.98 0.62 5.20
CA ILE A 70 24.47 0.97 3.87
C ILE A 70 22.97 0.69 3.77
N ALA A 71 22.51 -0.46 4.28
CA ALA A 71 21.09 -0.81 4.29
C ALA A 71 20.27 0.19 5.13
N GLN A 72 20.76 0.57 6.31
CA GLN A 72 20.14 1.60 7.16
C GLN A 72 20.06 2.95 6.43
N TYR A 73 21.15 3.38 5.79
CA TYR A 73 21.20 4.62 5.02
C TYR A 73 20.18 4.62 3.89
N GLN A 74 20.09 3.56 3.10
CA GLN A 74 19.13 3.42 1.99
C GLN A 74 17.69 3.40 2.50
N ARG A 75 17.41 2.65 3.58
CA ARG A 75 16.08 2.56 4.19
C ARG A 75 15.62 3.92 4.70
N ARG A 76 16.49 4.66 5.39
CA ARG A 76 16.19 6.01 5.90
C ARG A 76 15.99 7.01 4.77
N LEU A 77 16.82 6.96 3.73
CA LEU A 77 16.67 7.83 2.55
C LEU A 77 15.32 7.62 1.87
N LEU A 78 14.88 6.36 1.75
CA LEU A 78 13.57 6.03 1.21
C LEU A 78 12.45 6.56 2.12
N ALA A 79 12.55 6.35 3.43
CA ALA A 79 11.58 6.85 4.40
C ALA A 79 11.44 8.38 4.36
N LEU A 80 12.55 9.14 4.25
CA LEU A 80 12.51 10.60 4.11
C LEU A 80 11.66 11.09 2.93
N ILE A 81 11.56 10.29 1.86
CA ILE A 81 10.80 10.64 0.66
C ILE A 81 9.34 10.17 0.78
N VAL A 82 9.12 8.93 1.24
CA VAL A 82 7.81 8.28 1.18
C VAL A 82 6.98 8.59 2.42
N TYR A 83 7.58 8.63 3.61
CA TYR A 83 6.87 8.82 4.88
C TYR A 83 6.00 10.07 4.90
N PRO A 84 6.48 11.28 4.51
CA PRO A 84 5.63 12.47 4.53
C PRO A 84 4.42 12.36 3.59
N LYS A 85 4.59 11.72 2.42
CA LYS A 85 3.51 11.50 1.45
C LYS A 85 2.50 10.49 1.97
N GLN A 86 2.96 9.42 2.60
CA GLN A 86 2.10 8.43 3.24
C GLN A 86 1.27 9.09 4.34
N GLN A 87 1.89 9.82 5.26
CA GLN A 87 1.18 10.54 6.33
C GLN A 87 0.15 11.54 5.78
N TYR A 88 0.50 12.23 4.71
CA TYR A 88 -0.42 13.14 4.02
C TYR A 88 -1.66 12.40 3.48
N VAL A 89 -1.45 11.35 2.69
CA VAL A 89 -2.53 10.57 2.09
C VAL A 89 -3.38 9.88 3.16
N ASP A 90 -2.76 9.32 4.20
CA ASP A 90 -3.47 8.68 5.31
C ASP A 90 -4.34 9.69 6.07
N ARG A 91 -3.87 10.93 6.28
CA ARG A 91 -4.72 12.00 6.81
C ARG A 91 -5.92 12.28 5.90
N ILE A 92 -5.72 12.44 4.59
CA ILE A 92 -6.85 12.68 3.68
C ILE A 92 -7.84 11.51 3.66
N LYS A 93 -7.38 10.26 3.74
CA LYS A 93 -8.27 9.11 3.88
C LYS A 93 -9.13 9.21 5.14
N ARG A 94 -8.53 9.59 6.27
CA ARG A 94 -9.27 9.84 7.53
C ARG A 94 -10.25 11.01 7.42
N ASP A 95 -9.91 12.05 6.66
CA ASP A 95 -10.81 13.20 6.41
C ASP A 95 -12.05 12.80 5.60
N VAL A 96 -11.92 11.85 4.67
CA VAL A 96 -13.06 11.23 3.95
C VAL A 96 -13.90 10.34 4.88
N ARG A 97 -13.31 9.85 5.98
CA ARG A 97 -13.90 9.08 7.11
C ARG A 97 -14.44 7.69 6.80
N LYS A 98 -14.91 7.44 5.57
CA LYS A 98 -15.50 6.15 5.20
C LYS A 98 -15.24 5.78 3.75
N CYS A 99 -15.46 4.50 3.44
CA CYS A 99 -15.48 3.96 2.08
C CYS A 99 -16.60 4.59 1.21
N CYS A 100 -17.07 3.87 0.18
CA CYS A 100 -18.27 4.20 -0.56
C CYS A 100 -19.54 4.10 0.30
N ALA A 101 -20.64 4.63 -0.25
CA ALA A 101 -21.95 4.63 0.37
C ALA A 101 -22.48 3.21 0.69
N PHE A 102 -22.02 2.18 -0.02
CA PHE A 102 -22.51 0.81 0.16
C PHE A 102 -22.00 0.13 1.43
N CYS A 103 -20.67 0.05 1.61
CA CYS A 103 -20.12 -0.65 2.78
C CYS A 103 -19.90 0.27 3.98
N ALA A 104 -19.78 1.59 3.76
CA ALA A 104 -19.60 2.62 4.77
C ALA A 104 -18.50 2.33 5.82
N ARG A 105 -17.53 1.44 5.49
CA ARG A 105 -16.48 1.04 6.41
C ARG A 105 -15.71 2.28 6.88
N PRO A 106 -15.56 2.49 8.21
CA PRO A 106 -14.86 3.65 8.73
C PRO A 106 -13.36 3.55 8.47
N VAL A 107 -12.72 4.68 8.21
CA VAL A 107 -11.26 4.81 8.14
C VAL A 107 -10.75 5.13 9.54
N LEU A 108 -10.10 4.16 10.18
CA LEU A 108 -9.55 4.30 11.53
C LEU A 108 -8.05 4.64 11.47
N ASP A 109 -7.57 5.30 12.53
CA ASP A 109 -6.15 5.58 12.69
C ASP A 109 -5.37 4.27 12.77
N GLY A 110 -4.36 4.10 11.91
CA GLY A 110 -3.60 2.86 11.82
C GLY A 110 -4.11 1.88 10.77
N GLU A 111 -5.35 2.02 10.29
CA GLU A 111 -5.99 1.10 9.34
C GLU A 111 -6.13 1.67 7.92
N GLU A 112 -5.45 2.78 7.62
CA GLU A 112 -5.58 3.46 6.32
C GLU A 112 -5.07 2.62 5.14
N HIS A 113 -4.24 1.60 5.41
CA HIS A 113 -3.79 0.64 4.41
C HIS A 113 -4.95 -0.12 3.79
N ALA A 114 -6.04 -0.32 4.52
CA ALA A 114 -7.23 -1.01 4.04
C ALA A 114 -7.95 -0.24 2.92
N PHE A 115 -7.56 1.00 2.65
CA PHE A 115 -8.23 1.92 1.74
C PHE A 115 -7.32 2.44 0.63
N THR A 116 -7.92 2.62 -0.54
CA THR A 116 -7.25 3.08 -1.75
C THR A 116 -8.07 4.15 -2.44
N PHE A 117 -7.40 5.17 -2.96
CA PHE A 117 -7.99 6.13 -3.87
C PHE A 117 -8.12 5.49 -5.25
N ASP A 118 -9.36 5.19 -5.61
CA ASP A 118 -9.74 4.54 -6.86
C ASP A 118 -10.28 5.59 -7.83
N HIS A 119 -9.67 5.70 -9.01
CA HIS A 119 -10.07 6.68 -10.03
C HIS A 119 -11.50 6.42 -10.50
N LEU A 120 -12.30 7.48 -10.56
CA LEU A 120 -13.65 7.41 -11.12
C LEU A 120 -13.59 7.13 -12.63
N ASP A 121 -12.64 7.75 -13.31
CA ASP A 121 -12.31 7.51 -14.73
C ASP A 121 -10.82 7.19 -14.88
N GLU A 122 -10.52 5.95 -15.28
CA GLU A 122 -9.15 5.45 -15.48
C GLU A 122 -8.39 6.16 -16.61
N LEU A 123 -9.08 6.87 -17.53
CA LEU A 123 -8.45 7.70 -18.56
C LEU A 123 -7.85 8.99 -17.98
N THR A 124 -8.36 9.46 -16.84
CA THR A 124 -7.89 10.69 -16.17
C THR A 124 -6.70 10.46 -15.23
N LYS A 125 -6.35 9.19 -15.02
CA LYS A 125 -5.28 8.74 -14.13
C LYS A 125 -3.91 9.10 -14.70
N MET A 126 -3.14 9.85 -13.91
CA MET A 126 -1.75 10.14 -14.25
C MET A 126 -0.93 8.84 -14.22
N LYS A 127 -0.45 8.38 -15.37
CA LYS A 127 0.44 7.20 -15.50
C LYS A 127 1.34 7.35 -16.71
N ASN A 128 2.45 6.61 -16.74
CA ASN A 128 3.27 6.56 -17.94
C ASN A 128 2.43 6.09 -19.13
N ASN A 129 2.60 6.73 -20.28
CA ASN A 129 1.93 6.34 -21.50
C ASN A 129 2.80 5.31 -22.25
N PRO A 130 2.38 4.04 -22.36
CA PRO A 130 3.16 3.02 -23.04
C PRO A 130 3.18 3.20 -24.56
N VAL A 131 2.20 3.91 -25.13
CA VAL A 131 2.09 4.14 -26.57
C VAL A 131 3.02 5.28 -27.01
N THR A 132 3.00 6.40 -26.30
CA THR A 132 3.84 7.57 -26.64
C THR A 132 5.21 7.53 -25.96
N GLY A 133 5.40 6.66 -24.96
CA GLY A 133 6.62 6.60 -24.14
C GLY A 133 6.73 7.72 -23.10
N GLU A 134 5.72 8.59 -22.98
CA GLU A 134 5.70 9.70 -22.03
C GLU A 134 5.77 9.19 -20.58
N LYS A 135 6.69 9.75 -19.79
CA LYS A 135 6.91 9.37 -18.39
C LYS A 135 6.39 10.41 -17.43
N THR A 136 5.42 10.06 -16.59
CA THR A 136 4.87 10.96 -15.57
C THR A 136 5.61 10.82 -14.24
N LEU A 137 5.21 11.63 -13.25
CA LEU A 137 5.68 11.51 -11.86
C LEU A 137 5.09 10.31 -11.14
N ALA A 138 3.94 9.79 -11.57
CA ALA A 138 3.28 8.64 -10.95
C ALA A 138 3.82 7.28 -11.44
N GLY A 139 4.69 7.28 -12.45
CA GLY A 139 5.33 6.07 -12.96
C GLY A 139 4.37 5.09 -13.64
N LYS A 140 4.74 3.81 -13.68
CA LYS A 140 3.94 2.76 -14.36
C LYS A 140 2.64 2.44 -13.63
N ASN A 141 2.67 2.41 -12.29
CA ASN A 141 1.49 2.11 -11.47
C ASN A 141 0.46 3.25 -11.54
N GLY A 142 0.93 4.49 -11.66
CA GLY A 142 0.08 5.66 -11.83
C GLY A 142 -0.69 6.07 -10.57
N GLY A 143 -1.42 7.17 -10.69
CA GLY A 143 -2.32 7.69 -9.67
C GLY A 143 -1.64 8.06 -8.36
N VAL A 144 -2.46 8.12 -7.30
CA VAL A 144 -2.03 8.46 -5.93
C VAL A 144 -0.98 7.46 -5.43
N ALA A 145 -1.21 6.16 -5.60
CA ALA A 145 -0.26 5.12 -5.19
C ALA A 145 1.10 5.27 -5.87
N GLY A 146 1.11 5.57 -7.18
CA GLY A 146 2.32 5.85 -7.94
C GLY A 146 3.07 7.08 -7.43
N LEU A 147 2.36 8.19 -7.16
CA LEU A 147 2.96 9.43 -6.66
C LEU A 147 3.58 9.27 -5.25
N VAL A 148 2.93 8.48 -4.39
CA VAL A 148 3.44 8.17 -3.04
C VAL A 148 4.68 7.27 -3.12
N ALA A 149 4.63 6.19 -3.90
CA ALA A 149 5.69 5.17 -3.96
C ALA A 149 6.89 5.54 -4.85
N ASN A 150 6.75 6.53 -5.74
CA ASN A 150 7.81 6.87 -6.69
C ASN A 150 8.96 7.64 -6.02
N HIS A 151 9.93 6.88 -5.54
CA HIS A 151 11.21 7.36 -5.02
C HIS A 151 12.23 7.66 -6.13
N THR A 152 12.11 7.03 -7.32
CA THR A 152 13.05 7.24 -8.44
C THR A 152 13.04 8.65 -9.03
N LYS A 153 11.91 9.37 -8.91
CA LYS A 153 11.80 10.78 -9.30
C LYS A 153 11.72 11.75 -8.10
N ALA A 154 11.99 11.24 -6.88
CA ALA A 154 12.23 11.91 -5.60
C ALA A 154 11.68 13.35 -5.38
N ALA A 155 10.45 13.63 -5.80
CA ALA A 155 9.82 14.89 -5.45
C ALA A 155 9.28 14.78 -4.02
N THR A 156 9.73 15.66 -3.15
CA THR A 156 9.27 15.81 -1.77
C THR A 156 7.80 16.25 -1.74
N LEU A 157 7.10 16.02 -0.62
CA LEU A 157 5.66 16.31 -0.52
C LEU A 157 5.32 17.76 -0.89
N ASP A 158 6.12 18.74 -0.46
CA ASP A 158 5.96 20.17 -0.77
C ASP A 158 5.91 20.45 -2.28
N LYS A 159 6.60 19.65 -3.10
CA LYS A 159 6.66 19.86 -4.55
C LYS A 159 5.52 19.19 -5.32
N ILE A 160 4.85 18.21 -4.72
CA ILE A 160 3.81 17.41 -5.40
C ILE A 160 2.48 17.43 -4.68
N ARG A 161 2.33 18.24 -3.64
CA ARG A 161 1.10 18.30 -2.86
C ARG A 161 -0.10 18.61 -3.76
N ASP A 162 -0.01 19.67 -4.57
CA ASP A 162 -1.08 20.05 -5.48
C ASP A 162 -1.38 18.96 -6.51
N VAL A 163 -0.35 18.23 -6.95
CA VAL A 163 -0.50 17.09 -7.88
C VAL A 163 -1.20 15.91 -7.19
N LEU A 164 -0.85 15.61 -5.94
CA LEU A 164 -1.52 14.59 -5.13
C LEU A 164 -2.98 14.97 -4.88
N ASP A 165 -3.26 16.22 -4.53
CA ASP A 165 -4.61 16.71 -4.28
C ASP A 165 -5.47 16.65 -5.55
N ALA A 166 -4.93 17.13 -6.68
CA ALA A 166 -5.59 17.05 -7.97
C ALA A 166 -5.85 15.59 -8.40
N GLU A 167 -4.94 14.68 -8.09
CA GLU A 167 -5.11 13.26 -8.40
C GLU A 167 -6.13 12.58 -7.48
N MET A 168 -6.12 12.88 -6.17
CA MET A 168 -7.11 12.37 -5.21
C MET A 168 -8.52 12.90 -5.50
N ALA A 169 -8.66 14.14 -6.00
CA ALA A 169 -9.95 14.73 -6.36
C ALA A 169 -10.67 14.00 -7.51
N LYS A 170 -9.93 13.24 -8.33
CA LYS A 170 -10.49 12.38 -9.40
C LYS A 170 -10.90 11.00 -8.90
N CYS A 171 -10.68 10.72 -7.62
CA CYS A 171 -10.87 9.42 -7.03
C CYS A 171 -12.06 9.39 -6.08
N GLN A 172 -12.59 8.19 -5.87
CA GLN A 172 -13.38 7.83 -4.70
C GLN A 172 -12.50 7.02 -3.74
N LEU A 173 -12.80 7.07 -2.44
CA LEU A 173 -12.12 6.23 -1.46
C LEU A 173 -12.84 4.87 -1.35
N LEU A 174 -12.12 3.80 -1.68
CA LEU A 174 -12.63 2.43 -1.56
C LEU A 174 -11.74 1.59 -0.63
N CYS A 175 -12.36 0.81 0.24
CA CYS A 175 -11.67 -0.28 0.92
C CYS A 175 -11.27 -1.35 -0.11
N HIS A 176 -10.27 -2.15 0.21
CA HIS A 176 -9.76 -3.17 -0.71
C HIS A 176 -10.85 -4.10 -1.26
N ASN A 177 -11.83 -4.48 -0.43
CA ASN A 177 -12.95 -5.32 -0.88
C ASN A 177 -13.82 -4.62 -1.93
N CYS A 178 -14.15 -3.34 -1.72
CA CYS A 178 -14.98 -2.57 -2.66
C CYS A 178 -14.23 -2.25 -3.95
N ASN A 179 -12.95 -1.88 -3.86
CA ASN A 179 -12.11 -1.64 -5.04
C ASN A 179 -12.02 -2.92 -5.89
N HIS A 180 -11.80 -4.06 -5.24
CA HIS A 180 -11.77 -5.33 -5.94
C HIS A 180 -13.11 -5.68 -6.60
N ARG A 181 -14.25 -5.52 -5.90
CA ARG A 181 -15.57 -5.75 -6.51
C ARG A 181 -15.77 -4.91 -7.78
N LYS A 182 -15.42 -3.62 -7.72
CA LYS A 182 -15.43 -2.74 -8.90
C LYS A 182 -14.53 -3.25 -10.02
N THR A 183 -13.29 -3.59 -9.71
CA THR A 183 -12.27 -4.01 -10.69
C THR A 183 -12.70 -5.27 -11.45
N TYR A 184 -13.35 -6.22 -10.77
CA TYR A 184 -13.74 -7.51 -11.36
C TYR A 184 -15.22 -7.55 -11.76
N GLY A 185 -15.92 -6.41 -11.77
CA GLY A 185 -17.30 -6.30 -12.23
C GLY A 185 -18.33 -7.00 -11.34
N TYR A 186 -18.00 -7.25 -10.07
CA TYR A 186 -18.98 -7.71 -9.10
C TYR A 186 -19.91 -6.54 -8.72
N PRO A 187 -21.23 -6.77 -8.58
CA PRO A 187 -22.16 -5.73 -8.09
C PRO A 187 -21.62 -5.17 -6.78
N LEU A 188 -21.77 -3.86 -6.51
CA LEU A 188 -21.39 -3.23 -5.23
C LEU A 188 -22.52 -3.34 -4.20
#